data_AF-A0A6L8Q7C5-F1
#
_entry.id   AF-A0A6L8Q7C5-F1
#
_cell.length_a   1.000
_cell.length_b   1.000
_cell.length_c   1.000
_cell.angle_alpha   90.00
_cell.angle_beta   90.00
_cell.angle_gamma   90.00
#
_symmetry.space_group_name_H-M   'P 1'
#
loop_
_entity.id
_entity.type
_entity.pdbx_description
1 polymer ?
#
loop_
_entity_poly.entity_id
_entity_poly.type
_entity_poly.pdbx_seq_one_letter_code
_entity_poly.pdbx_strand_id
1 'polypeptide(L)'
;MRGWMSIAYLAKPKNLNGGLVARGASGLPFVLHPGLTLAVVPPQLDAPRTLTVSEVTERAENEALVFFDEVSDLSSAELLAGCELLAREEDIDASVLEEAEALPAWEGWSVHDERAGYVGEVVEVAERATQPLLTVRRAEGGEALIPLVDEFIVDVDEDDRRIDVSLPAGLLDL
;
A
#
# COMPACT_ATOMS: atom_id res chain seq x y z
N MET A 1 12.07 -12.50 11.24
CA MET A 1 12.79 -11.25 10.97
C MET A 1 13.10 -11.21 9.48
N ARG A 2 12.19 -10.66 8.68
CA ARG A 2 12.56 -10.24 7.32
C ARG A 2 13.30 -8.93 7.53
N GLY A 3 14.54 -8.81 7.05
CA GLY A 3 15.38 -7.65 7.38
C GLY A 3 15.11 -6.42 6.51
N TRP A 4 14.24 -6.57 5.51
CA TRP A 4 14.00 -5.60 4.45
C TRP A 4 12.55 -5.67 4.01
N MET A 5 11.96 -4.51 3.75
CA MET A 5 10.62 -4.35 3.22
C MET A 5 10.65 -3.42 2.00
N SER A 6 9.80 -3.70 1.01
CA SER A 6 9.61 -2.80 -0.14
C SER A 6 8.72 -1.66 0.31
N ILE A 7 9.20 -0.42 0.19
CA ILE A 7 8.48 0.77 0.69
C ILE A 7 8.04 1.71 -0.42
N ALA A 8 8.65 1.62 -1.60
CA ALA A 8 8.31 2.47 -2.73
C ALA A 8 8.72 1.88 -4.08
N TYR A 9 8.10 2.37 -5.13
CA TYR A 9 8.39 2.09 -6.53
C TYR A 9 8.72 3.37 -7.28
N LEU A 10 9.82 3.36 -8.04
CA LEU A 10 10.23 4.46 -8.89
C LEU A 10 9.50 4.40 -10.24
N ALA A 11 8.49 5.24 -10.43
CA ALA A 11 7.63 5.17 -11.61
C ALA A 11 8.29 5.74 -12.88
N LYS A 12 8.81 6.97 -12.81
CA LYS A 12 9.42 7.64 -13.98
C LYS A 12 10.29 8.82 -13.56
N PRO A 13 11.32 9.18 -14.37
CA PRO A 13 12.02 10.43 -14.20
C PRO A 13 11.09 11.61 -14.48
N LYS A 14 11.33 12.74 -13.80
CA LYS A 14 10.51 13.94 -13.91
C LYS A 14 11.27 15.14 -14.46
N ASN A 15 12.55 15.28 -14.14
CA ASN A 15 13.34 16.45 -14.48
C ASN A 15 14.77 16.07 -14.91
N LEU A 16 15.51 17.06 -15.40
CA LEU A 16 16.88 16.86 -15.88
C LEU A 16 17.92 16.70 -14.77
N ASN A 17 17.54 17.00 -13.52
CA ASN A 17 18.42 17.01 -12.35
C ASN A 17 18.29 15.73 -11.52
N GLY A 18 17.81 14.63 -12.12
CA GLY A 18 17.73 13.32 -11.45
C GLY A 18 16.47 13.07 -10.62
N GLY A 19 15.50 13.99 -10.60
CA GLY A 19 14.27 13.81 -9.83
C GLY A 19 13.38 12.70 -10.40
N LEU A 20 12.88 11.84 -9.51
CA LEU A 20 12.07 10.67 -9.82
C LEU A 20 10.70 10.75 -9.15
N VAL A 21 9.67 10.31 -9.85
CA VAL A 21 8.36 10.08 -9.23
C VAL A 21 8.42 8.75 -8.49
N ALA A 22 8.27 8.79 -7.17
CA ALA A 22 8.15 7.61 -6.32
C ALA A 22 6.69 7.43 -5.89
N ARG A 23 6.25 6.17 -5.85
CA ARG A 23 4.95 5.76 -5.33
C ARG A 23 5.17 4.84 -4.14
N GLY A 24 4.44 5.00 -3.05
CA GLY A 24 4.58 4.08 -1.93
C GLY A 24 4.15 2.66 -2.29
N ALA A 25 4.67 1.69 -1.55
CA ALA A 25 4.28 0.30 -1.68
C ALA A 25 2.80 0.10 -1.26
N SER A 26 2.15 -0.93 -1.79
CA SER A 26 0.78 -1.30 -1.38
C SER A 26 0.78 -1.72 0.09
N GLY A 27 -0.25 -1.29 0.83
CA GLY A 27 -0.42 -1.65 2.24
C GLY A 27 0.53 -0.94 3.21
N LEU A 28 1.31 0.03 2.74
CA LEU A 28 2.11 0.90 3.59
C LEU A 28 1.80 2.36 3.28
N PRO A 29 1.68 3.23 4.29
CA PRO A 29 1.65 4.67 4.05
C PRO A 29 3.00 5.12 3.47
N PHE A 30 3.00 6.33 2.90
CA PHE A 30 4.20 6.86 2.26
C PHE A 30 5.27 7.23 3.30
N VAL A 31 6.35 6.44 3.37
CA VAL A 31 7.40 6.52 4.42
C VAL A 31 8.73 7.14 3.97
N LEU A 32 8.84 7.58 2.71
CA LEU A 32 10.09 8.17 2.22
C LEU A 32 10.34 9.53 2.90
N HIS A 33 11.51 9.68 3.50
CA HIS A 33 11.95 10.90 4.17
C HIS A 33 13.46 11.13 3.94
N PRO A 34 13.93 12.39 3.97
CA PRO A 34 15.35 12.70 3.81
C PRO A 34 16.25 11.96 4.81
N GLY A 35 17.38 11.44 4.31
CA GLY A 35 18.34 10.65 5.08
C GLY A 35 18.11 9.13 5.04
N LEU A 36 16.95 8.68 4.57
CA LEU A 36 16.65 7.25 4.48
C LEU A 36 17.50 6.57 3.41
N THR A 37 18.15 5.47 3.77
CA THR A 37 19.00 4.67 2.87
C THR A 37 18.22 3.47 2.34
N LEU A 38 18.23 3.28 1.03
CA LEU A 38 17.37 2.35 0.32
C LEU A 38 18.16 1.46 -0.62
N ALA A 39 17.85 0.17 -0.65
CA ALA A 39 18.38 -0.75 -1.66
C ALA A 39 17.49 -0.75 -2.91
N VAL A 40 18.12 -0.71 -4.09
CA VAL A 40 17.40 -0.70 -5.38
C VAL A 40 17.24 -2.13 -5.90
N VAL A 41 16.00 -2.50 -6.24
CA VAL A 41 15.66 -3.84 -6.75
C VAL A 41 14.78 -3.74 -8.01
N PRO A 42 15.10 -4.41 -9.13
CA PRO A 42 16.33 -5.17 -9.35
C PRO A 42 17.55 -4.25 -9.48
N PRO A 43 18.75 -4.72 -9.11
CA PRO A 43 19.96 -3.93 -9.27
C PRO A 43 20.27 -3.73 -10.75
N GLN A 44 20.57 -2.49 -11.13
CA GLN A 44 21.01 -2.15 -12.48
C GLN A 44 22.54 -2.22 -12.58
N LEU A 45 23.05 -2.54 -13.78
CA LEU A 45 24.49 -2.69 -14.00
C LEU A 45 25.24 -1.36 -13.83
N ASP A 46 24.69 -0.30 -14.38
CA ASP A 46 25.30 1.03 -14.48
C ASP A 46 24.57 2.08 -13.62
N ALA A 47 23.87 1.65 -12.57
CA ALA A 47 23.23 2.56 -11.60
C ALA A 47 23.62 2.20 -10.15
N PRO A 48 23.48 3.14 -9.20
CA PRO A 48 23.71 2.86 -7.78
C PRO A 48 22.84 1.70 -7.28
N ARG A 49 23.41 0.84 -6.43
CA ARG A 49 22.67 -0.26 -5.77
C ARG A 49 21.94 0.20 -4.51
N THR A 50 22.37 1.31 -3.96
CA THR A 50 21.82 1.95 -2.78
C THR A 50 21.66 3.42 -3.08
N LEU A 51 20.58 4.00 -2.55
CA LEU A 51 20.22 5.40 -2.71
C LEU A 51 19.95 6.01 -1.34
N THR A 52 20.37 7.26 -1.15
CA THR A 52 20.07 8.05 0.04
C THR A 52 19.10 9.15 -0.35
N VAL A 53 17.92 9.19 0.28
CA VAL A 53 16.91 10.22 -0.01
C VAL A 53 17.44 11.59 0.41
N SER A 54 17.49 12.54 -0.52
CA SER A 54 17.95 13.90 -0.24
C SER A 54 16.80 14.89 -0.07
N GLU A 55 15.76 14.76 -0.89
CA GLU A 55 14.57 15.61 -0.85
C GLU A 55 13.32 14.83 -1.25
N VAL A 56 12.20 15.13 -0.60
CA VAL A 56 10.88 14.56 -0.88
C VAL A 56 9.88 15.70 -0.99
N THR A 57 9.09 15.70 -2.06
CA THR A 57 7.97 16.64 -2.27
C THR A 57 6.73 15.86 -2.67
N GLU A 58 5.78 15.73 -1.75
CA GLU A 58 4.49 15.09 -2.01
C GLU A 58 3.70 15.81 -3.11
N ARG A 59 3.00 15.04 -3.93
CA ARG A 59 2.24 15.56 -5.08
C ARG A 59 0.79 15.13 -5.06
N ALA A 60 0.53 13.89 -4.67
CA ALA A 60 -0.78 13.30 -4.55
C ALA A 60 -0.74 12.22 -3.46
N GLU A 61 -1.87 11.59 -3.21
CA GLU A 61 -1.95 10.43 -2.33
C GLU A 61 -0.97 9.34 -2.77
N ASN A 62 -0.10 8.93 -1.85
CA ASN A 62 0.95 7.93 -2.04
C ASN A 62 1.91 8.18 -3.22
N GLU A 63 2.03 9.42 -3.73
CA GLU A 63 2.94 9.79 -4.81
C GLU A 63 3.74 11.06 -4.46
N ALA A 64 5.07 10.99 -4.61
CA ALA A 64 5.97 12.11 -4.38
C ALA A 64 7.02 12.25 -5.48
N LEU A 65 7.56 13.46 -5.63
CA LEU A 65 8.81 13.71 -6.33
C LEU A 65 9.95 13.55 -5.33
N VAL A 66 10.91 12.70 -5.65
CA VAL A 66 12.03 12.35 -4.77
C VAL A 66 13.35 12.58 -5.49
N PHE A 67 14.34 13.03 -4.73
CA PHE A 67 15.73 13.17 -5.16
C PHE A 67 16.62 12.32 -4.26
N PHE A 68 17.76 11.90 -4.81
CA PHE A 68 18.74 11.07 -4.13
C PHE A 68 20.13 11.67 -4.26
N ASP A 69 20.99 11.45 -3.27
CA ASP A 69 22.36 11.98 -3.27
C ASP A 69 23.21 11.41 -4.43
N GLU A 70 22.93 10.18 -4.84
CA GLU A 70 23.66 9.45 -5.87
C GLU A 70 23.13 9.69 -7.30
N VAL A 71 22.01 10.43 -7.45
CA VAL A 71 21.31 10.63 -8.73
C VAL A 71 21.19 12.11 -9.03
N SER A 72 22.01 12.60 -9.97
CA SER A 72 22.10 14.03 -10.31
C SER A 72 21.62 14.38 -11.72
N ASP A 73 21.25 13.39 -12.53
CA ASP A 73 20.92 13.61 -13.95
C ASP A 73 19.78 12.70 -14.45
N LEU A 74 19.23 13.06 -15.61
CA LEU A 74 18.15 12.30 -16.23
C LEU A 74 18.55 10.85 -16.56
N SER A 75 19.77 10.61 -17.02
CA SER A 75 20.20 9.29 -17.50
C SER A 75 20.28 8.26 -16.37
N SER A 76 20.81 8.65 -15.22
CA SER A 76 20.80 7.83 -14.01
C SER A 76 19.39 7.58 -13.48
N ALA A 77 18.52 8.60 -13.51
CA ALA A 77 17.12 8.44 -13.14
C ALA A 77 16.35 7.49 -14.09
N GLU A 78 16.61 7.54 -15.39
CA GLU A 78 16.00 6.64 -16.38
C GLU A 78 16.35 5.17 -16.12
N LEU A 79 17.58 4.88 -15.69
CA LEU A 79 18.00 3.51 -15.33
C LEU A 79 17.25 2.98 -14.11
N LEU A 80 16.94 3.85 -13.16
CA LEU A 80 16.28 3.49 -11.90
C LEU A 80 14.75 3.43 -12.03
N ALA A 81 14.18 4.00 -13.08
CA ALA A 81 12.76 3.90 -13.37
C ALA A 81 12.35 2.43 -13.55
N GLY A 82 11.27 2.04 -12.88
CA GLY A 82 10.83 0.65 -12.82
C GLY A 82 11.41 -0.16 -11.68
N CYS A 83 12.32 0.40 -10.87
CA CYS A 83 12.86 -0.29 -9.70
C CYS A 83 12.03 -0.04 -8.44
N GLU A 84 12.02 -1.01 -7.54
CA GLU A 84 11.57 -0.91 -6.16
C GLU A 84 12.69 -0.44 -5.23
N LEU A 85 12.28 0.21 -4.15
CA LEU A 85 13.14 0.70 -3.07
C LEU A 85 12.81 -0.08 -1.81
N LEU A 86 13.82 -0.79 -1.31
CA LEU A 86 13.72 -1.55 -0.08
C LEU A 86 14.41 -0.78 1.06
N ALA A 87 13.72 -0.66 2.19
CA ALA A 87 14.28 -0.16 3.43
C ALA A 87 14.47 -1.31 4.43
N ARG A 88 15.36 -1.13 5.40
CA ARG A 88 15.38 -2.05 6.55
C ARG A 88 14.21 -1.72 7.46
N GLU A 89 13.59 -2.74 8.04
CA GLU A 89 12.46 -2.52 8.95
C GLU A 89 12.87 -1.66 10.17
N GLU A 90 14.13 -1.76 10.61
CA GLU A 90 14.69 -0.98 11.73
C GLU A 90 14.87 0.53 11.42
N ASP A 91 14.89 0.90 10.13
CA ASP A 91 15.04 2.28 9.68
C ASP A 91 13.67 2.97 9.43
N ILE A 92 12.57 2.24 9.62
CA ILE A 92 11.20 2.76 9.50
C ILE A 92 10.63 3.01 10.90
N ASP A 93 9.89 4.10 11.06
CA ASP A 93 9.22 4.41 12.32
C ASP A 93 8.21 3.32 12.67
N ALA A 94 8.33 2.75 13.87
CA ALA A 94 7.47 1.69 14.35
C ALA A 94 6.00 2.11 14.39
N SER A 95 5.68 3.38 14.68
CA SER A 95 4.29 3.83 14.70
C SER A 95 3.64 3.75 13.32
N VAL A 96 4.43 3.92 12.26
CA VAL A 96 3.94 3.83 10.89
C VAL A 96 3.69 2.39 10.48
N LEU A 97 4.51 1.46 10.97
CA LEU A 97 4.28 0.03 10.78
C LEU A 97 3.03 -0.42 11.56
N GLU A 98 2.85 0.06 12.79
CA GLU A 98 1.65 -0.19 13.59
C GLU A 98 0.38 0.35 12.92
N GLU A 99 0.43 1.54 12.31
CA GLU A 99 -0.69 2.10 11.54
C GLU A 99 -1.01 1.28 10.29
N ALA A 100 0.01 0.78 9.58
CA ALA A 100 -0.18 -0.08 8.42
C ALA A 100 -0.77 -1.45 8.79
N GLU A 101 -0.44 -1.95 9.98
CA GLU A 101 -0.96 -3.22 10.52
C GLU A 101 -2.32 -3.05 11.23
N ALA A 102 -2.74 -1.81 11.50
CA ALA A 102 -3.98 -1.54 12.20
C ALA A 102 -5.19 -1.99 11.37
N LEU A 103 -6.13 -2.65 12.04
CA LEU A 103 -7.40 -3.02 11.39
C LEU A 103 -8.22 -1.76 11.11
N PRO A 104 -8.87 -1.69 9.93
CA PRO A 104 -9.71 -0.56 9.61
C PRO A 104 -10.94 -0.49 10.52
N ALA A 105 -11.31 0.73 10.94
CA ALA A 105 -12.49 1.00 11.76
C ALA A 105 -13.75 1.14 10.89
N TRP A 106 -14.18 0.03 10.30
CA TRP A 106 -15.30 -0.03 9.36
C TRP A 106 -16.64 -0.43 9.99
N GLU A 107 -16.76 -0.48 11.32
CA GLU A 107 -18.02 -0.83 11.97
C GLU A 107 -19.18 0.06 11.51
N GLY A 108 -20.27 -0.56 11.07
CA GLY A 108 -21.46 0.11 10.55
C GLY A 108 -21.37 0.56 9.08
N TRP A 109 -20.28 0.25 8.37
CA TRP A 109 -20.16 0.52 6.94
C TRP A 109 -20.97 -0.49 6.12
N SER A 110 -21.41 -0.07 4.93
CA SER A 110 -22.13 -0.95 4.00
C SER A 110 -21.16 -1.74 3.13
N VAL A 111 -21.45 -3.03 2.90
CA VAL A 111 -20.64 -3.90 2.02
C VAL A 111 -21.44 -4.27 0.78
N HIS A 112 -20.83 -4.07 -0.38
CA HIS A 112 -21.41 -4.35 -1.68
C HIS A 112 -20.51 -5.28 -2.48
N ASP A 113 -21.02 -6.41 -2.93
CA ASP A 113 -20.32 -7.31 -3.83
C ASP A 113 -20.65 -6.98 -5.29
N GLU A 114 -19.66 -7.00 -6.19
CA GLU A 114 -19.86 -6.72 -7.62
C GLU A 114 -20.90 -7.63 -8.28
N ARG A 115 -21.10 -8.85 -7.75
CA ARG A 115 -21.99 -9.86 -8.34
C ARG A 115 -23.33 -9.95 -7.60
N ALA A 116 -23.30 -9.93 -6.26
CA ALA A 116 -24.47 -10.08 -5.41
C ALA A 116 -25.15 -8.74 -5.05
N GLY A 117 -24.46 -7.62 -5.26
CA GLY A 117 -24.95 -6.30 -4.85
C GLY A 117 -24.80 -6.11 -3.33
N TYR A 118 -25.78 -5.46 -2.71
CA TYR A 118 -25.72 -5.19 -1.26
C TYR A 118 -25.69 -6.48 -0.44
N VAL A 119 -24.61 -6.66 0.35
CA VAL A 119 -24.40 -7.83 1.21
C VAL A 119 -24.95 -7.57 2.61
N GLY A 120 -24.66 -6.40 3.18
CA GLY A 120 -25.04 -6.06 4.55
C GLY A 120 -24.18 -4.96 5.18
N GLU A 121 -24.23 -4.89 6.50
CA GLU A 121 -23.47 -3.92 7.30
C GLU A 121 -22.34 -4.61 8.08
N VAL A 122 -21.17 -3.99 8.12
CA VAL A 122 -20.03 -4.45 8.91
C VAL A 122 -20.38 -4.40 10.40
N VAL A 123 -20.16 -5.53 11.08
CA VAL A 123 -20.31 -5.68 12.53
C VAL A 123 -18.98 -5.43 13.23
N GLU A 124 -17.92 -6.04 12.72
CA GLU A 124 -16.56 -5.94 13.25
C GLU A 124 -15.54 -6.33 12.18
N VAL A 125 -14.35 -5.77 12.29
CA VAL A 125 -13.13 -6.29 11.66
C VAL A 125 -12.32 -6.98 12.74
N ALA A 126 -12.19 -8.30 12.64
CA ALA A 126 -11.62 -9.10 13.71
C ALA A 126 -10.27 -9.70 13.31
N GLU A 127 -9.27 -9.50 14.16
CA GLU A 127 -7.96 -10.11 13.96
C GLU A 127 -8.07 -11.64 14.08
N ARG A 128 -7.38 -12.37 13.20
CA ARG A 128 -7.23 -13.82 13.28
C ARG A 128 -5.80 -14.20 12.96
N ALA A 129 -5.40 -15.40 13.39
CA ALA A 129 -4.02 -15.89 13.27
C ALA A 129 -3.47 -15.96 11.83
N THR A 130 -4.34 -16.05 10.81
CA THR A 130 -3.92 -16.14 9.40
C THR A 130 -4.12 -14.83 8.66
N GLN A 131 -5.33 -14.27 8.74
CA GLN A 131 -5.71 -13.03 8.06
C GLN A 131 -6.93 -12.42 8.76
N PRO A 132 -7.10 -11.09 8.79
CA PRO A 132 -8.26 -10.48 9.41
C PRO A 132 -9.57 -10.91 8.74
N LEU A 133 -10.66 -10.86 9.50
CA LEU A 133 -11.97 -11.32 9.07
C LEU A 133 -12.99 -10.19 9.24
N LEU A 134 -13.66 -9.84 8.14
CA LEU A 134 -14.76 -8.90 8.10
C LEU A 134 -16.07 -9.63 8.37
N THR A 135 -16.71 -9.34 9.50
CA THR A 135 -18.02 -9.90 9.85
C THR A 135 -19.11 -8.95 9.36
N VAL A 136 -19.98 -9.41 8.47
CA VAL A 136 -21.05 -8.59 7.86
C VAL A 136 -22.41 -9.15 8.22
N ARG A 137 -23.27 -8.35 8.84
CA ARG A 137 -24.66 -8.70 9.14
C ARG A 137 -25.52 -8.53 7.91
N ARG A 138 -26.11 -9.62 7.45
CA ARG A 138 -26.95 -9.62 6.24
C ARG A 138 -28.36 -9.10 6.53
N ALA A 139 -28.97 -8.49 5.51
CA ALA A 139 -30.35 -8.04 5.58
C ALA A 139 -31.35 -9.20 5.78
N GLU A 140 -31.05 -10.37 5.22
CA GLU A 140 -31.89 -11.58 5.31
C GLU A 140 -31.70 -12.35 6.63
N GLY A 141 -30.84 -11.86 7.52
CA GLY A 141 -30.42 -12.51 8.76
C GLY A 141 -29.13 -13.34 8.59
N GLY A 142 -28.47 -13.60 9.71
CA GLY A 142 -27.15 -14.27 9.73
C GLY A 142 -25.98 -13.31 9.50
N GLU A 143 -24.78 -13.87 9.55
CA GLU A 143 -23.51 -13.16 9.38
C GLU A 143 -22.70 -13.80 8.25
N ALA A 144 -22.14 -12.98 7.37
CA ALA A 144 -21.11 -13.38 6.44
C ALA A 144 -19.74 -13.18 7.06
N LEU A 145 -18.86 -14.15 6.90
CA LEU A 145 -17.46 -14.05 7.30
C LEU A 145 -16.62 -13.90 6.04
N ILE A 146 -16.14 -12.69 5.77
CA ILE A 146 -15.39 -12.36 4.56
C ILE A 146 -13.92 -12.17 4.96
N PRO A 147 -12.99 -12.97 4.43
CA PRO A 147 -11.57 -12.69 4.59
C PRO A 147 -11.21 -11.29 4.11
N LEU A 148 -10.52 -10.52 4.94
CA LEU A 148 -10.04 -9.20 4.56
C LEU A 148 -8.67 -9.36 3.90
N VAL A 149 -8.67 -9.40 2.57
CA VAL A 149 -7.47 -9.46 1.72
C VAL A 149 -7.61 -8.45 0.60
N ASP A 150 -6.49 -7.83 0.20
CA ASP A 150 -6.45 -6.78 -0.84
C ASP A 150 -7.11 -7.23 -2.16
N GLU A 151 -7.02 -8.51 -2.51
CA GLU A 151 -7.63 -9.06 -3.74
C GLU A 151 -9.16 -8.96 -3.75
N PHE A 152 -9.80 -8.93 -2.58
CA PHE A 152 -11.26 -8.83 -2.49
C PHE A 152 -11.76 -7.40 -2.43
N ILE A 153 -10.92 -6.43 -2.07
CA ILE A 153 -11.32 -5.02 -1.95
C ILE A 153 -11.15 -4.36 -3.31
N VAL A 154 -12.27 -3.91 -3.89
CA VAL A 154 -12.29 -3.18 -5.17
C VAL A 154 -12.16 -1.69 -4.91
N ASP A 155 -12.93 -1.17 -3.96
CA ASP A 155 -12.95 0.25 -3.61
C ASP A 155 -13.45 0.46 -2.17
N VAL A 156 -13.05 1.57 -1.56
CA VAL A 156 -13.48 2.00 -0.23
C VAL A 156 -13.89 3.46 -0.31
N ASP A 157 -15.19 3.72 -0.24
CA ASP A 157 -15.77 5.06 -0.24
C ASP A 157 -15.97 5.53 1.21
N GLU A 158 -15.08 6.40 1.68
CA GLU A 158 -15.14 6.93 3.04
C GLU A 158 -16.27 7.95 3.25
N ASP A 159 -16.66 8.68 2.21
CA ASP A 159 -17.72 9.69 2.27
C ASP A 159 -19.08 9.01 2.49
N ASP A 160 -19.35 7.94 1.74
CA ASP A 160 -20.58 7.15 1.83
C ASP A 160 -20.49 5.98 2.83
N ARG A 161 -19.32 5.75 3.45
CA ARG A 161 -19.04 4.61 4.35
C ARG A 161 -19.42 3.27 3.72
N ARG A 162 -18.86 3.03 2.54
CA ARG A 162 -19.14 1.86 1.71
C ARG A 162 -17.86 1.15 1.29
N ILE A 163 -17.92 -0.17 1.29
CA ILE A 163 -16.85 -1.06 0.84
C ILE A 163 -17.38 -1.86 -0.35
N ASP A 164 -16.73 -1.73 -1.49
CA ASP A 164 -17.02 -2.53 -2.68
C ASP A 164 -16.02 -3.69 -2.77
N VAL A 165 -16.57 -4.90 -2.89
CA VAL A 165 -15.80 -6.14 -2.89
C VAL A 165 -16.08 -7.00 -4.12
N SER A 166 -15.10 -7.82 -4.50
CA SER A 166 -15.26 -8.84 -5.54
C SER A 166 -15.01 -10.22 -4.92
N LEU A 167 -16.09 -10.88 -4.49
CA LEU A 167 -15.98 -12.14 -3.76
C LEU A 167 -16.09 -13.36 -4.71
N PRO A 168 -15.35 -14.45 -4.41
CA PRO A 168 -15.49 -15.69 -5.15
C PRO A 168 -16.91 -16.27 -4.98
N ALA A 169 -17.39 -16.93 -6.03
CA ALA A 169 -18.71 -17.56 -6.02
C ALA A 169 -18.82 -18.60 -4.89
N GLY A 170 -19.94 -18.58 -4.16
CA GLY A 170 -20.19 -19.49 -3.05
C GLY A 170 -19.65 -19.04 -1.70
N LEU A 171 -18.84 -17.97 -1.62
CA LEU A 171 -18.35 -17.46 -0.33
C LEU A 171 -19.50 -16.95 0.55
N LEU A 172 -20.49 -16.30 -0.07
CA LEU A 172 -21.68 -15.81 0.62
C LEU A 172 -22.73 -16.90 0.84
N ASP A 173 -22.58 -18.11 0.32
CA ASP A 173 -23.59 -19.16 0.52
C ASP A 173 -23.37 -20.01 1.78
N LEU A 174 -22.33 -19.67 2.56
CA LEU A 174 -21.89 -20.33 3.79
C LEU A 174 -22.58 -19.79 5.05
#